data_AF-A0AAE9N578-F1
#
_entry.id   AF-A0AAE9N578-F1
#
_cell.length_a   1.000
_cell.length_b   1.000
_cell.length_c   1.000
_cell.angle_alpha   90.00
_cell.angle_beta   90.00
_cell.angle_gamma   90.00
#
_symmetry.space_group_name_H-M   'P 1'
#
loop_
_entity.id
_entity.type
_entity.pdbx_description
1 polymer ?
#
loop_
_entity_poly.entity_id
_entity_poly.type
_entity_poly.pdbx_seq_one_letter_code
_entity_poly.pdbx_strand_id
1 'polypeptide(L)'
;MTLAATELAFRAASVALLLVLAASLLSGFRHVLAARLGAAFALGSAAHAASYSVGVTSLIPAWHAPLIALSTGNIVVFWLFTRALFDDEFRLRGWHGLVWALVTAFSFAGCVWIAPGGHARFSVTIVNLIVLGFIALAIGQTVASWPADLVERRRRVRVFIVCTAALYGGLNAALQIVVAGSDVGAVADAINTGVLAGVVAAIACAMMRVDGADLFPASAAAPAVLARPAPVDESADQRLIDALMRLMADERIYRQENITIGVLAGRLKIPEYRLRRLINQRLGYRNFNVFLNNHRIEEAKAALADPAQAEVPVITIAMDAGFQSLGPFNRAFKAVTGVTPTEYRRLKAAVAPGIPVAT
;
A
#
# COMPACT_ATOMS: atom_id res chain seq x y z
N MET A 1 35.72 -20.19 -4.32
CA MET A 1 34.73 -20.69 -3.34
C MET A 1 33.94 -21.81 -4.00
N THR A 2 33.65 -22.91 -3.30
CA THR A 2 32.81 -23.99 -3.83
C THR A 2 31.34 -23.52 -3.93
N LEU A 3 30.56 -24.09 -4.85
CA LEU A 3 29.14 -23.75 -5.04
C LEU A 3 28.33 -23.88 -3.73
N ALA A 4 28.64 -24.91 -2.94
CA ALA A 4 28.04 -25.15 -1.62
C ALA A 4 28.42 -24.07 -0.59
N ALA A 5 29.67 -23.57 -0.62
CA ALA A 5 30.09 -22.49 0.28
C ALA A 5 29.40 -21.16 -0.07
N THR A 6 29.19 -20.88 -1.36
CA THR A 6 28.44 -19.69 -1.79
C THR A 6 26.96 -19.79 -1.44
N GLU A 7 26.34 -20.96 -1.59
CA GLU A 7 24.96 -21.21 -1.20
C GLU A 7 24.75 -21.02 0.31
N LEU A 8 25.62 -21.62 1.12
CA LEU A 8 25.59 -21.47 2.57
C LEU A 8 25.75 -20.01 3.00
N ALA A 9 26.65 -19.27 2.34
CA ALA A 9 26.84 -17.84 2.59
C ALA A 9 25.57 -17.03 2.29
N PHE A 10 24.90 -17.28 1.16
CA PHE A 10 23.65 -16.59 0.82
C PHE A 10 22.50 -16.95 1.76
N ARG A 11 22.40 -18.21 2.23
CA ARG A 11 21.41 -18.60 3.25
C ARG A 11 21.67 -17.87 4.57
N ALA A 12 22.91 -17.90 5.05
CA ALA A 12 23.29 -17.22 6.29
C ALA A 12 23.02 -15.70 6.21
N ALA A 13 23.36 -15.06 5.09
CA ALA A 13 23.10 -13.64 4.87
C ALA A 13 21.59 -13.33 4.85
N SER A 14 20.79 -14.15 4.16
CA SER A 14 19.33 -13.99 4.11
C SER A 14 18.70 -14.11 5.49
N VAL A 15 19.09 -15.13 6.25
CA VAL A 15 18.63 -15.35 7.63
C VAL A 15 19.01 -14.18 8.51
N ALA A 16 20.26 -13.72 8.47
CA ALA A 16 20.72 -12.59 9.28
C ALA A 16 19.94 -11.30 8.96
N LEU A 17 19.74 -10.98 7.68
CA LEU A 17 18.97 -9.81 7.26
C LEU A 17 17.51 -9.89 7.70
N LEU A 18 16.88 -11.06 7.58
CA LEU A 18 15.50 -11.27 8.02
C LEU A 18 15.35 -11.16 9.54
N LEU A 19 16.33 -11.64 10.31
CA LEU A 19 16.34 -11.49 11.77
C LEU A 19 16.51 -10.02 12.18
N VAL A 20 17.41 -9.28 11.51
CA VAL A 20 17.57 -7.83 11.73
C VAL A 20 16.28 -7.08 11.36
N LEU A 21 15.64 -7.45 10.26
CA LEU A 21 14.36 -6.89 9.84
C LEU A 21 13.27 -7.15 10.89
N ALA A 22 13.14 -8.39 11.37
CA ALA A 22 12.19 -8.74 12.42
C ALA A 22 12.47 -7.97 13.72
N ALA A 23 13.73 -7.87 14.14
CA ALA A 23 14.13 -7.14 15.34
C ALA A 23 13.81 -5.64 15.22
N SER A 24 14.13 -5.01 14.09
CA SER A 24 13.85 -3.59 13.85
C SER A 24 12.35 -3.27 13.81
N LEU A 25 11.54 -4.14 13.20
CA LEU A 25 10.08 -4.02 13.19
C LEU A 25 9.50 -4.11 14.61
N LEU A 26 10.01 -5.03 15.43
CA LEU A 26 9.56 -5.21 16.81
C LEU A 26 10.08 -4.11 17.75
N SER A 27 11.31 -3.63 17.59
CA SER A 27 11.88 -2.60 18.45
C SER A 27 11.22 -1.23 18.22
N GLY A 28 10.95 -0.88 16.96
CA GLY A 28 10.36 0.42 16.60
C GLY A 28 8.84 0.45 16.63
N PHE A 29 8.17 -0.66 16.28
CA PHE A 29 6.74 -0.64 15.92
C PHE A 29 5.93 -1.79 16.52
N ARG A 30 6.36 -2.45 17.62
CA ARG A 30 5.61 -3.56 18.26
C ARG A 30 4.12 -3.31 18.52
N HIS A 31 3.73 -2.05 18.68
CA HIS A 31 2.33 -1.66 18.94
C HIS A 31 1.45 -1.69 17.69
N VAL A 32 2.04 -1.70 16.48
CA VAL A 32 1.32 -1.76 15.20
C VAL A 32 1.16 -3.22 14.77
N LEU A 33 -0.07 -3.61 14.44
CA LEU A 33 -0.39 -4.97 14.00
C LEU A 33 0.38 -5.38 12.74
N ALA A 34 0.49 -4.47 11.77
CA ALA A 34 1.25 -4.69 10.54
C ALA A 34 2.74 -4.97 10.79
N ALA A 35 3.37 -4.28 11.75
CA ALA A 35 4.77 -4.51 12.09
C ALA A 35 4.97 -5.87 12.78
N ARG A 36 4.05 -6.28 13.66
CA ARG A 36 4.08 -7.62 14.26
C ARG A 36 3.91 -8.73 13.22
N LEU A 37 2.98 -8.56 12.29
CA LEU A 37 2.76 -9.51 11.19
C LEU A 37 3.94 -9.54 10.22
N GLY A 38 4.54 -8.38 9.93
CA GLY A 38 5.76 -8.28 9.12
C GLY A 38 6.95 -8.97 9.79
N ALA A 39 7.12 -8.82 11.11
CA ALA A 39 8.15 -9.52 11.87
C ALA A 39 7.91 -11.04 11.89
N ALA A 40 6.65 -11.48 12.09
CA ALA A 40 6.29 -12.89 11.98
C ALA A 40 6.58 -13.46 10.59
N PHE A 41 6.27 -12.70 9.53
CA PHE A 41 6.56 -13.06 8.15
C PHE A 41 8.07 -13.16 7.89
N ALA A 42 8.87 -12.24 8.44
CA ALA A 42 10.32 -12.26 8.33
C ALA A 42 10.94 -13.46 9.05
N LEU A 43 10.46 -13.80 10.25
CA LEU A 43 10.89 -14.98 11.00
C LEU A 43 10.52 -16.29 10.27
N GLY A 44 9.31 -16.39 9.73
CA GLY A 44 8.90 -17.53 8.93
C GLY A 44 9.72 -17.67 7.64
N SER A 45 10.08 -16.56 7.01
CA SER A 45 10.96 -16.54 5.83
C SER A 45 12.40 -16.94 6.18
N ALA A 46 12.87 -16.60 7.39
CA ALA A 46 14.20 -17.00 7.86
C ALA A 46 14.24 -18.52 8.12
N ALA A 47 13.20 -19.06 8.73
CA ALA A 47 13.04 -20.51 8.88
C ALA A 47 12.99 -21.22 7.51
N HIS A 48 12.30 -20.64 6.53
CA HIS A 48 12.30 -21.15 5.15
C HIS A 48 13.72 -21.16 4.55
N ALA A 49 14.43 -20.02 4.61
CA ALA A 49 15.77 -19.88 4.08
C ALA A 49 16.79 -20.84 4.72
N ALA A 50 16.60 -21.17 6.00
CA ALA A 50 17.45 -22.12 6.72
C ALA A 50 17.16 -23.59 6.36
N SER A 51 15.92 -23.89 5.97
CA SER A 51 15.43 -25.28 5.87
C SER A 51 15.20 -25.76 4.45
N TYR A 52 15.09 -24.86 3.47
CA TYR A 52 14.63 -25.20 2.13
C TYR A 52 15.79 -25.41 1.15
N SER A 53 15.82 -26.59 0.53
CA SER A 53 16.58 -26.90 -0.68
C SER A 53 15.61 -27.43 -1.76
N VAL A 54 15.72 -26.88 -2.96
CA VAL A 54 14.98 -27.21 -4.20
C VAL A 54 15.19 -28.68 -4.58
N GLY A 55 16.33 -29.29 -4.27
CA GLY A 55 16.58 -30.72 -4.45
C GLY A 55 16.31 -31.56 -3.19
N VAL A 56 15.12 -32.16 -3.05
CA VAL A 56 14.87 -33.23 -2.07
C VAL A 56 14.66 -34.55 -2.81
N THR A 57 15.72 -35.35 -2.91
CA THR A 57 15.69 -36.76 -3.33
C THR A 57 15.84 -37.75 -2.18
N SER A 58 15.80 -37.31 -0.92
CA SER A 58 15.89 -38.22 0.24
C SER A 58 14.81 -37.94 1.29
N LEU A 59 14.38 -39.02 1.95
CA LEU A 59 13.37 -39.05 3.01
C LEU A 59 13.58 -37.88 3.99
N ILE A 60 12.66 -36.92 3.98
CA ILE A 60 12.66 -35.81 4.93
C ILE A 60 12.58 -36.42 6.34
N PRO A 61 13.57 -36.18 7.22
CA PRO A 61 13.51 -36.70 8.58
C PRO A 61 12.25 -36.19 9.27
N ALA A 62 11.56 -37.04 10.03
CA ALA A 62 10.28 -36.70 10.67
C ALA A 62 10.36 -35.43 11.56
N TRP A 63 11.54 -35.10 12.08
CA TRP A 63 11.79 -33.90 12.87
C TRP A 63 11.83 -32.60 12.05
N HIS A 64 12.07 -32.65 10.75
CA HIS A 64 12.04 -31.48 9.85
C HIS A 64 10.64 -31.13 9.35
N ALA A 65 9.69 -32.07 9.39
CA ALA A 65 8.33 -31.87 8.89
C ALA A 65 7.58 -30.69 9.56
N PRO A 66 7.65 -30.48 10.90
CA PRO A 66 7.04 -29.31 11.53
C PRO A 66 7.60 -27.98 11.02
N LEU A 67 8.90 -27.93 10.74
CA LEU A 67 9.59 -26.72 10.30
C LEU A 67 9.16 -26.32 8.87
N ILE A 68 9.06 -27.31 7.98
CA ILE A 68 8.52 -27.12 6.62
C ILE A 68 7.05 -26.69 6.70
N ALA A 69 6.25 -27.33 7.54
CA ALA A 69 4.84 -26.99 7.70
C ALA A 69 4.63 -25.54 8.19
N LEU A 70 5.39 -25.12 9.20
CA LEU A 70 5.37 -23.74 9.71
C LEU A 70 5.81 -22.74 8.63
N SER A 71 6.84 -23.10 7.86
CA SER A 71 7.30 -22.30 6.72
C SER A 71 6.22 -22.15 5.63
N THR A 72 5.44 -23.20 5.34
CA THR A 72 4.32 -23.12 4.40
C THR A 72 3.23 -22.19 4.93
N GLY A 73 2.92 -22.25 6.22
CA GLY A 73 1.98 -21.34 6.88
C GLY A 73 2.38 -19.86 6.79
N ASN A 74 3.64 -19.56 6.48
CA ASN A 74 4.14 -18.20 6.31
C ASN A 74 3.43 -17.43 5.18
N ILE A 75 2.88 -18.11 4.17
CA ILE A 75 2.11 -17.43 3.11
C ILE A 75 0.81 -16.81 3.63
N VAL A 76 0.17 -17.45 4.61
CA VAL A 76 -1.02 -16.89 5.26
C VAL A 76 -0.62 -15.68 6.10
N VAL A 77 0.54 -15.72 6.76
CA VAL A 77 1.10 -14.57 7.49
C VAL A 77 1.40 -13.42 6.52
N PHE A 78 1.96 -13.70 5.35
CA PHE A 78 2.16 -12.70 4.29
C PHE A 78 0.84 -12.06 3.87
N TRP A 79 -0.18 -12.85 3.59
CA TRP A 79 -1.51 -12.34 3.25
C TRP A 79 -2.07 -11.43 4.35
N LEU A 80 -2.02 -11.86 5.61
CA LEU A 80 -2.45 -11.04 6.75
C LEU A 80 -1.62 -9.76 6.89
N PHE A 81 -0.30 -9.84 6.67
CA PHE A 81 0.60 -8.71 6.66
C PHE A 81 0.20 -7.70 5.57
N THR A 82 -0.02 -8.15 4.33
CA THR A 82 -0.46 -7.26 3.25
C THR A 82 -1.78 -6.57 3.57
N ARG A 83 -2.71 -7.29 4.20
CA ARG A 83 -3.99 -6.72 4.61
C ARG A 83 -3.80 -5.67 5.71
N ALA A 84 -3.02 -5.98 6.74
CA ALA A 84 -2.70 -5.02 7.80
C ALA A 84 -1.88 -3.81 7.31
N LEU A 85 -1.15 -3.95 6.20
CA LEU A 85 -0.33 -2.88 5.62
C LEU A 85 -1.16 -1.85 4.84
N PHE A 86 -2.27 -2.27 4.23
CA PHE A 86 -3.12 -1.43 3.38
C PHE A 86 -4.50 -1.09 3.96
N ASP A 87 -4.97 -1.82 4.97
CA ASP A 87 -6.24 -1.61 5.65
C ASP A 87 -5.99 -1.25 7.13
N ASP A 88 -6.10 0.05 7.43
CA ASP A 88 -5.88 0.60 8.78
C ASP A 88 -6.94 0.13 9.79
N GLU A 89 -8.11 -0.35 9.33
CA GLU A 89 -9.18 -0.88 10.18
C GLU A 89 -9.05 -2.39 10.43
N PHE A 90 -8.06 -3.03 9.79
CA PHE A 90 -7.90 -4.48 9.87
C PHE A 90 -7.62 -4.95 11.29
N ARG A 91 -8.49 -5.85 11.78
CA ARG A 91 -8.32 -6.54 13.06
C ARG A 91 -8.20 -8.05 12.85
N LEU A 92 -7.23 -8.63 13.56
CA LEU A 92 -6.99 -10.07 13.57
C LEU A 92 -8.15 -10.80 14.26
N ARG A 93 -8.96 -11.52 13.48
CA ARG A 93 -10.02 -12.42 13.97
C ARG A 93 -9.53 -13.85 14.13
N GLY A 94 -10.13 -14.62 15.04
CA GLY A 94 -9.77 -16.03 15.30
C GLY A 94 -9.84 -16.95 14.08
N TRP A 95 -10.75 -16.68 13.13
CA TRP A 95 -10.81 -17.42 11.86
C TRP A 95 -9.51 -17.36 11.05
N HIS A 96 -8.76 -16.25 11.10
CA HIS A 96 -7.47 -16.17 10.40
C HIS A 96 -6.44 -17.16 10.98
N GLY A 97 -6.50 -17.38 12.30
CA GLY A 97 -5.69 -18.41 12.96
C GLY A 97 -6.10 -19.83 12.55
N LEU A 98 -7.41 -20.07 12.34
CA LEU A 98 -7.90 -21.34 11.80
C LEU A 98 -7.39 -21.58 10.38
N VAL A 99 -7.44 -20.57 9.50
CA VAL A 99 -6.90 -20.67 8.13
C VAL A 99 -5.40 -21.00 8.15
N TRP A 100 -4.62 -20.31 8.98
CA TRP A 100 -3.20 -20.60 9.15
C TRP A 100 -2.94 -22.01 9.68
N ALA A 101 -3.72 -22.46 10.67
CA ALA A 101 -3.61 -23.79 11.25
C ALA A 101 -3.97 -24.89 10.24
N LEU A 102 -5.01 -24.68 9.43
CA LEU A 102 -5.42 -25.63 8.38
C LEU A 102 -4.34 -25.80 7.31
N VAL A 103 -3.76 -24.69 6.83
CA VAL A 103 -2.68 -24.74 5.82
C VAL A 103 -1.44 -25.43 6.38
N THR A 104 -1.07 -25.11 7.62
CA THR A 104 0.08 -25.71 8.31
C THR A 104 -0.16 -27.20 8.57
N ALA A 105 -1.34 -27.58 9.04
CA ALA A 105 -1.71 -28.97 9.29
C ALA A 105 -1.74 -29.80 8.01
N PHE A 106 -2.26 -29.25 6.91
CA PHE A 106 -2.24 -29.90 5.60
C PHE A 106 -0.80 -30.12 5.12
N SER A 107 0.08 -29.12 5.25
CA SER A 107 1.50 -29.26 4.89
C SER A 107 2.20 -30.31 5.75
N PHE A 108 1.90 -30.36 7.05
CA PHE A 108 2.46 -31.35 7.96
C PHE A 108 2.00 -32.79 7.62
N ALA A 109 0.70 -32.98 7.40
CA ALA A 109 0.15 -34.26 6.95
C ALA A 109 0.72 -34.69 5.59
N GLY A 110 0.96 -33.73 4.70
CA GLY A 110 1.67 -33.91 3.44
C GLY A 110 3.06 -34.52 3.61
N CYS A 111 3.87 -33.94 4.51
CA CYS A 111 5.21 -34.43 4.80
C CYS A 111 5.24 -35.78 5.51
N VAL A 112 4.35 -36.02 6.48
CA VAL A 112 4.40 -37.21 7.34
C VAL A 112 3.68 -38.42 6.73
N TRP A 113 2.59 -38.20 5.99
CA TRP A 113 1.70 -39.28 5.54
C TRP A 113 1.69 -39.46 4.03
N ILE A 114 1.68 -38.36 3.28
CA ILE A 114 1.50 -38.37 1.81
C ILE A 114 2.84 -38.58 1.09
N ALA A 115 3.92 -37.98 1.60
CA ALA A 115 5.25 -38.11 1.01
C ALA A 115 5.81 -39.55 1.07
N PRO A 116 5.72 -40.29 2.20
CA PRO A 116 6.18 -41.68 2.26
C PRO A 116 5.32 -42.65 1.43
N GLY A 117 4.06 -42.30 1.15
CA GLY A 117 3.13 -43.10 0.36
C GLY A 117 3.31 -43.02 -1.16
N GLY A 118 4.41 -42.44 -1.66
CA GLY A 118 4.67 -42.29 -3.11
C GLY A 118 3.93 -41.14 -3.79
N HIS A 119 3.11 -40.38 -3.05
CA HIS A 119 2.31 -39.26 -3.56
C HIS A 119 2.91 -37.88 -3.23
N ALA A 120 4.22 -37.79 -2.97
CA ALA A 120 4.91 -36.55 -2.61
C ALA A 120 4.67 -35.41 -3.62
N ARG A 121 4.69 -35.70 -4.93
CA ARG A 121 4.42 -34.72 -5.99
C ARG A 121 3.03 -34.10 -5.86
N PHE A 122 2.01 -34.88 -5.53
CA PHE A 122 0.64 -34.40 -5.36
C PHE A 122 0.55 -33.42 -4.19
N SER A 123 1.18 -33.74 -3.06
CA SER A 123 1.23 -32.86 -1.89
C SER A 123 1.95 -31.54 -2.20
N VAL A 124 3.11 -31.60 -2.86
CA VAL A 124 3.89 -30.40 -3.25
C VAL A 124 3.11 -29.51 -4.22
N THR A 125 2.44 -30.10 -5.22
CA THR A 125 1.62 -29.34 -6.17
C THR A 125 0.46 -28.64 -5.49
N ILE A 126 -0.28 -29.33 -4.60
CA ILE A 126 -1.40 -28.69 -3.88
C ILE A 126 -0.91 -27.54 -3.01
N VAL A 127 0.17 -27.75 -2.25
CA VAL A 127 0.74 -26.69 -1.39
C VAL A 127 1.11 -25.46 -2.24
N ASN A 128 1.76 -25.65 -3.38
CA ASN A 128 2.13 -24.54 -4.26
C ASN A 128 0.93 -23.85 -4.92
N LEU A 129 -0.14 -24.59 -5.24
CA LEU A 129 -1.41 -23.99 -5.70
C LEU A 129 -2.07 -23.14 -4.61
N ILE A 130 -2.06 -23.61 -3.36
CA ILE A 130 -2.55 -22.83 -2.21
C ILE A 130 -1.74 -21.54 -2.08
N VAL A 131 -0.40 -21.62 -2.19
CA VAL A 131 0.49 -20.45 -2.16
C VAL A 131 0.12 -19.45 -3.25
N LEU A 132 -0.03 -19.89 -4.51
CA LEU A 132 -0.45 -19.03 -5.61
C LEU A 132 -1.83 -18.39 -5.37
N GLY A 133 -2.78 -19.13 -4.77
CA GLY A 133 -4.07 -18.60 -4.37
C GLY A 133 -3.96 -17.45 -3.36
N PHE A 134 -3.16 -17.60 -2.31
CA PHE A 134 -2.93 -16.52 -1.34
C PHE A 134 -2.17 -15.32 -1.94
N ILE A 135 -1.24 -15.55 -2.86
CA ILE A 135 -0.55 -14.47 -3.59
C ILE A 135 -1.57 -13.69 -4.44
N ALA A 136 -2.44 -14.39 -5.18
CA ALA A 136 -3.49 -13.75 -5.98
C ALA A 136 -4.46 -12.95 -5.09
N LEU A 137 -4.84 -13.48 -3.93
CA LEU A 137 -5.65 -12.76 -2.94
C LEU A 137 -4.93 -11.50 -2.42
N ALA A 138 -3.65 -11.58 -2.09
CA ALA A 138 -2.86 -10.44 -1.64
C ALA A 138 -2.75 -9.36 -2.72
N ILE A 139 -2.52 -9.74 -3.98
CA ILE A 139 -2.49 -8.81 -5.12
C ILE A 139 -3.86 -8.17 -5.34
N GLY A 140 -4.93 -8.98 -5.41
CA GLY A 140 -6.29 -8.48 -5.60
C GLY A 140 -6.71 -7.49 -4.52
N GLN A 141 -6.34 -7.75 -3.26
CA GLN A 141 -6.57 -6.83 -2.14
C GLN A 141 -5.75 -5.54 -2.27
N THR A 142 -4.48 -5.64 -2.69
CA THR A 142 -3.61 -4.47 -2.94
C THR A 142 -4.22 -3.55 -4.01
N VAL A 143 -4.79 -4.14 -5.07
CA VAL A 143 -5.44 -3.39 -6.16
C VAL A 143 -6.80 -2.81 -5.72
N ALA A 144 -7.57 -3.53 -4.90
CA ALA A 144 -8.87 -3.06 -4.41
C ALA A 144 -8.75 -1.91 -3.38
N SER A 145 -7.71 -1.91 -2.55
CA SER A 145 -7.43 -0.86 -1.56
C SER A 145 -6.74 0.38 -2.13
N TRP A 146 -6.33 0.31 -3.40
CA TRP A 146 -5.58 1.34 -4.13
C TRP A 146 -6.24 2.74 -4.22
N PRO A 147 -7.58 2.89 -4.24
CA PRO A 147 -8.23 4.20 -4.27
C PRO A 147 -8.20 4.99 -2.94
N ALA A 148 -7.82 4.35 -1.83
CA ALA A 148 -7.91 4.92 -0.48
C ALA A 148 -6.58 5.50 0.08
N ASP A 149 -5.43 5.13 -0.50
CA ASP A 149 -4.10 5.52 0.01
C ASP A 149 -3.63 6.86 -0.60
N LEU A 150 -3.78 7.95 0.17
CA LEU A 150 -3.64 9.34 -0.28
C LEU A 150 -2.20 9.91 -0.20
N VAL A 151 -1.17 9.07 0.00
CA VAL A 151 0.24 9.50 0.04
C VAL A 151 1.10 8.69 -0.95
N GLU A 152 1.40 9.31 -2.10
CA GLU A 152 2.13 8.70 -3.23
C GLU A 152 3.49 8.07 -2.86
N ARG A 153 4.20 8.62 -1.86
CA ARG A 153 5.51 8.12 -1.39
C ARG A 153 5.39 6.82 -0.57
N ARG A 154 4.31 6.69 0.22
CA ARG A 154 4.01 5.51 1.06
C ARG A 154 3.48 4.35 0.22
N ARG A 155 2.58 4.68 -0.72
CA ARG A 155 2.00 3.76 -1.70
C ARG A 155 3.08 3.04 -2.52
N ARG A 156 4.10 3.78 -2.99
CA ARG A 156 5.19 3.20 -3.80
C ARG A 156 6.02 2.16 -3.05
N VAL A 157 6.32 2.39 -1.77
CA VAL A 157 7.12 1.48 -0.94
C VAL A 157 6.33 0.23 -0.56
N ARG A 158 5.07 0.41 -0.14
CA ARG A 158 4.19 -0.73 0.21
C ARG A 158 3.94 -1.63 -1.00
N VAL A 159 3.63 -1.03 -2.16
CA VAL A 159 3.46 -1.75 -3.42
C VAL A 159 4.77 -2.42 -3.84
N PHE A 160 5.91 -1.75 -3.71
CA PHE A 160 7.21 -2.37 -4.00
C PHE A 160 7.44 -3.62 -3.15
N ILE A 161 7.27 -3.55 -1.83
CA ILE A 161 7.45 -4.70 -0.92
C ILE A 161 6.52 -5.85 -1.32
N VAL A 162 5.23 -5.58 -1.55
CA VAL A 162 4.25 -6.61 -1.91
C VAL A 162 4.52 -7.20 -3.28
N CYS A 163 4.80 -6.38 -4.30
CA CYS A 163 5.10 -6.85 -5.64
C CYS A 163 6.40 -7.67 -5.68
N THR A 164 7.46 -7.23 -5.00
CA THR A 164 8.72 -7.98 -4.96
C THR A 164 8.54 -9.32 -4.24
N ALA A 165 7.85 -9.35 -3.10
CA ALA A 165 7.58 -10.57 -2.36
C ALA A 165 6.65 -11.53 -3.14
N ALA A 166 5.59 -11.01 -3.76
CA ALA A 166 4.65 -11.78 -4.56
C ALA A 166 5.28 -12.34 -5.85
N LEU A 167 6.13 -11.56 -6.53
CA LEU A 167 6.83 -11.99 -7.73
C LEU A 167 7.80 -13.12 -7.42
N TYR A 168 8.63 -12.97 -6.38
CA TYR A 168 9.53 -14.02 -5.95
C TYR A 168 8.77 -15.28 -5.50
N GLY A 169 7.79 -15.13 -4.61
CA GLY A 169 6.99 -16.24 -4.11
C GLY A 169 6.24 -16.99 -5.21
N GLY A 170 5.68 -16.26 -6.18
CA GLY A 170 4.96 -16.82 -7.32
C GLY A 170 5.90 -17.55 -8.28
N LEU A 171 7.06 -16.95 -8.59
CA LEU A 171 8.06 -17.59 -9.44
C LEU A 171 8.62 -18.86 -8.79
N ASN A 172 8.93 -18.81 -7.49
CA ASN A 172 9.41 -19.97 -6.74
C ASN A 172 8.36 -21.09 -6.68
N ALA A 173 7.08 -20.76 -6.42
CA ALA A 173 5.99 -21.74 -6.42
C ALA A 173 5.78 -22.37 -7.81
N ALA A 174 5.81 -21.56 -8.88
CA ALA A 174 5.71 -22.06 -10.25
C ALA A 174 6.89 -22.95 -10.63
N LEU A 175 8.11 -22.55 -10.27
CA LEU A 175 9.32 -23.33 -10.51
C LEU A 175 9.24 -24.67 -9.78
N GLN A 176 8.78 -24.70 -8.53
CA GLN A 176 8.60 -25.95 -7.79
C GLN A 176 7.58 -26.88 -8.42
N ILE A 177 6.49 -26.37 -9.01
CA ILE A 177 5.51 -27.19 -9.72
C ILE A 177 6.14 -27.81 -10.98
N VAL A 178 6.91 -27.03 -11.74
CA VAL A 178 7.53 -27.48 -13.01
C VAL A 178 8.71 -28.42 -12.78
N VAL A 179 9.50 -28.17 -11.74
CA VAL A 179 10.73 -28.91 -11.39
C VAL A 179 10.45 -30.06 -10.41
N ALA A 180 9.19 -30.25 -9.97
CA ALA A 180 8.81 -31.31 -9.04
C ALA A 180 9.22 -32.71 -9.54
N GLY A 181 10.35 -33.20 -9.03
CA GLY A 181 10.88 -34.54 -9.32
C GLY A 181 11.74 -34.64 -10.58
N SER A 182 12.35 -33.54 -11.04
CA SER A 182 13.54 -33.55 -11.89
C SER A 182 14.80 -33.28 -11.06
N ASP A 183 15.92 -33.96 -11.36
CA ASP A 183 17.24 -33.76 -10.74
C ASP A 183 17.89 -32.45 -11.24
N VAL A 184 17.14 -31.34 -11.24
CA VAL A 184 17.69 -30.03 -11.53
C VAL A 184 18.49 -29.62 -10.29
N GLY A 185 19.77 -30.01 -10.31
CA GLY A 185 20.66 -30.08 -9.16
C GLY A 185 21.06 -28.75 -8.52
N ALA A 186 22.14 -28.83 -7.73
CA ALA A 186 22.69 -27.78 -6.85
C ALA A 186 22.78 -26.36 -7.47
N VAL A 187 22.81 -26.24 -8.80
CA VAL A 187 22.80 -24.95 -9.52
C VAL A 187 21.46 -24.23 -9.38
N ALA A 188 20.31 -24.91 -9.52
CA ALA A 188 19.01 -24.28 -9.34
C ALA A 188 18.79 -23.86 -7.88
N ASP A 189 19.30 -24.65 -6.94
CA ASP A 189 19.32 -24.35 -5.52
C ASP A 189 20.13 -23.09 -5.19
N ALA A 190 21.33 -23.00 -5.75
CA ALA A 190 22.19 -21.83 -5.60
C ALA A 190 21.55 -20.57 -6.22
N ILE A 191 20.92 -20.68 -7.39
CA ILE A 191 20.20 -19.57 -8.04
C ILE A 191 19.04 -19.12 -7.17
N ASN A 192 18.17 -20.03 -6.72
CA ASN A 192 17.01 -19.69 -5.91
C ASN A 192 17.42 -19.00 -4.60
N THR A 193 18.45 -19.54 -3.93
CA THR A 193 19.02 -18.94 -2.71
C THR A 193 19.60 -17.55 -2.98
N GLY A 194 20.30 -17.35 -4.10
CA GLY A 194 20.83 -16.04 -4.49
C GLY A 194 19.73 -15.01 -4.78
N VAL A 195 18.65 -15.42 -5.48
CA VAL A 195 17.49 -14.55 -5.75
C VAL A 195 16.79 -14.16 -4.44
N LEU A 196 16.58 -15.12 -3.53
CA LEU A 196 16.02 -14.85 -2.20
C LEU A 196 16.86 -13.81 -1.44
N ALA A 197 18.17 -14.00 -1.40
CA ALA A 197 19.09 -13.06 -0.74
C ALA A 197 18.98 -11.65 -1.34
N GLY A 198 18.91 -11.55 -2.68
CA GLY A 198 18.71 -10.28 -3.38
C GLY A 198 17.39 -9.60 -3.05
N VAL A 199 16.28 -10.36 -3.01
CA VAL A 199 14.95 -9.86 -2.64
C VAL A 199 14.92 -9.37 -1.20
N VAL A 200 15.46 -10.15 -0.27
CA VAL A 200 15.55 -9.78 1.15
C VAL A 200 16.40 -8.51 1.32
N ALA A 201 17.54 -8.42 0.66
CA ALA A 201 18.40 -7.24 0.69
C ALA A 201 17.69 -6.01 0.09
N ALA A 202 16.96 -6.17 -1.01
CA ALA A 202 16.19 -5.08 -1.62
C ALA A 202 15.09 -4.56 -0.68
N ILE A 203 14.35 -5.46 -0.02
CA ILE A 203 13.33 -5.10 0.98
C ILE A 203 13.98 -4.41 2.18
N ALA A 204 15.08 -4.96 2.72
CA ALA A 204 15.81 -4.36 3.83
C ALA A 204 16.33 -2.96 3.50
N CYS A 205 16.96 -2.77 2.33
CA CYS A 205 17.41 -1.47 1.84
C CYS A 205 16.24 -0.49 1.64
N ALA A 206 15.11 -0.95 1.11
CA ALA A 206 13.91 -0.12 0.96
C ALA A 206 13.37 0.32 2.33
N MET A 207 13.40 -0.57 3.33
CA MET A 207 13.00 -0.24 4.70
C MET A 207 13.96 0.74 5.39
N MET A 208 15.27 0.66 5.13
CA MET A 208 16.24 1.61 5.69
C MET A 208 16.14 3.02 5.09
N ARG A 209 15.67 3.15 3.85
CA ARG A 209 15.53 4.44 3.15
C ARG A 209 14.28 5.23 3.51
N VAL A 210 13.38 4.65 4.29
CA VAL A 210 12.06 5.22 4.60
C VAL A 210 11.96 5.38 6.11
N ASP A 211 11.67 6.60 6.57
CA ASP A 211 11.39 6.85 7.97
C ASP A 211 10.23 5.96 8.41
N GLY A 212 10.41 5.15 9.46
CA GLY A 212 9.42 4.12 9.82
C GLY A 212 8.02 4.68 10.17
N ALA A 213 7.94 5.97 10.53
CA ALA A 213 6.70 6.73 10.72
C ALA A 213 5.92 7.02 9.41
N ASP A 214 6.59 6.92 8.26
CA ASP A 214 5.96 6.95 6.94
C ASP A 214 5.44 5.57 6.51
N LEU A 215 6.09 4.49 6.93
CA LEU A 215 5.83 3.13 6.42
C LEU A 215 4.66 2.47 7.17
N PHE A 216 4.72 2.53 8.50
CA PHE A 216 3.58 2.26 9.37
C PHE A 216 3.07 3.63 9.82
N PRO A 217 1.78 3.96 9.61
CA PRO A 217 1.22 5.04 10.39
C PRO A 217 1.56 4.65 11.83
N ALA A 218 2.26 5.52 12.55
CA ALA A 218 2.16 5.45 14.00
C ALA A 218 0.66 5.34 14.23
N SER A 219 0.19 4.17 14.68
CA SER A 219 -1.12 4.00 15.29
C SER A 219 -1.33 5.30 16.00
N ALA A 220 -2.29 6.11 15.52
CA ALA A 220 -2.53 7.47 16.00
C ALA A 220 -2.19 7.45 17.48
N ALA A 221 -1.02 8.01 17.83
CA ALA A 221 -0.26 7.60 19.02
C ALA A 221 -1.27 7.23 20.09
N ALA A 222 -1.35 5.95 20.50
CA ALA A 222 -2.32 5.51 21.50
C ALA A 222 -2.47 6.67 22.49
N PRO A 223 -3.63 7.34 22.52
CA PRO A 223 -3.74 8.75 22.88
C PRO A 223 -2.93 8.90 24.14
N ALA A 224 -1.85 9.69 24.06
CA ALA A 224 -0.93 9.89 25.15
C ALA A 224 -1.77 10.00 26.42
N VAL A 225 -1.62 8.96 27.25
CA VAL A 225 -2.32 8.68 28.50
C VAL A 225 -3.13 9.87 28.98
N LEU A 226 -4.47 9.78 28.91
CA LEU A 226 -5.38 10.60 29.72
C LEU A 226 -4.97 12.08 29.85
N ALA A 227 -4.49 12.69 28.77
CA ALA A 227 -4.64 14.13 28.64
C ALA A 227 -6.13 14.33 28.39
N ARG A 228 -6.86 14.48 29.51
CA ARG A 228 -8.18 15.12 29.61
C ARG A 228 -8.29 16.08 28.42
N PRO A 229 -9.33 15.99 27.56
CA PRO A 229 -9.41 16.84 26.38
C PRO A 229 -9.16 18.26 26.87
N ALA A 230 -7.97 18.80 26.57
CA ALA A 230 -7.71 20.20 26.77
C ALA A 230 -8.84 20.86 26.00
N PRO A 231 -9.57 21.82 26.62
CA PRO A 231 -10.71 22.44 25.98
C PRO A 231 -10.26 22.78 24.57
N VAL A 232 -10.93 22.17 23.58
CA VAL A 232 -10.66 22.43 22.17
C VAL A 232 -10.74 23.94 22.09
N ASP A 233 -9.61 24.60 21.87
CA ASP A 233 -9.62 26.03 21.70
C ASP A 233 -10.24 26.26 20.32
N GLU A 234 -11.58 26.19 20.27
CA GLU A 234 -12.38 26.38 19.07
C GLU A 234 -12.02 27.71 18.43
N SER A 235 -11.58 28.68 19.23
CA SER A 235 -11.07 29.97 18.77
C SER A 235 -9.77 29.84 17.98
N ALA A 236 -8.84 28.94 18.36
CA ALA A 236 -7.58 28.73 17.64
C ALA A 236 -7.79 27.99 16.32
N ASP A 237 -8.64 26.98 16.29
CA ASP A 237 -8.96 26.27 15.06
C ASP A 237 -9.79 27.15 14.11
N GLN A 238 -10.67 28.02 14.63
CA GLN A 238 -11.38 28.99 13.82
C GLN A 238 -10.42 30.02 13.20
N ARG A 239 -9.48 30.58 13.98
CA ARG A 239 -8.43 31.48 13.43
C ARG A 239 -7.63 30.82 12.30
N LEU A 240 -7.35 29.51 12.43
CA LEU A 240 -6.66 28.74 11.41
C LEU A 240 -7.50 28.56 10.14
N ILE A 241 -8.80 28.29 10.30
CA ILE A 241 -9.75 28.19 9.18
C ILE A 241 -9.84 29.53 8.47
N ASP A 242 -9.95 30.63 9.21
CA ASP A 242 -10.04 31.97 8.63
C ASP A 242 -8.75 32.31 7.85
N ALA A 243 -7.58 31.98 8.40
CA ALA A 243 -6.30 32.15 7.70
C ALA A 243 -6.21 31.28 6.43
N LEU A 244 -6.64 30.02 6.50
CA LEU A 244 -6.71 29.13 5.34
C LEU A 244 -7.65 29.70 4.28
N MET A 245 -8.85 30.14 4.66
CA MET A 245 -9.83 30.69 3.73
C MET A 245 -9.35 32.00 3.10
N ARG A 246 -8.59 32.84 3.81
CA ARG A 246 -7.92 34.02 3.24
C ARG A 246 -6.87 33.64 2.20
N LEU A 247 -6.02 32.64 2.46
CA LEU A 247 -5.07 32.14 1.45
C LEU A 247 -5.78 31.62 0.20
N MET A 248 -6.97 31.03 0.37
CA MET A 248 -7.77 30.57 -0.76
C MET A 248 -8.44 31.74 -1.49
N ALA A 249 -9.06 32.69 -0.79
CA ALA A 249 -9.81 33.78 -1.40
C ALA A 249 -8.90 34.88 -1.99
N ASP A 250 -7.90 35.32 -1.23
CA ASP A 250 -7.11 36.51 -1.55
C ASP A 250 -5.91 36.14 -2.44
N GLU A 251 -5.11 35.16 -2.02
CA GLU A 251 -3.91 34.73 -2.75
C GLU A 251 -4.22 33.74 -3.88
N ARG A 252 -5.44 33.18 -3.92
CA ARG A 252 -5.86 32.12 -4.85
C ARG A 252 -4.80 31.03 -4.99
N ILE A 253 -4.22 30.61 -3.86
CA ILE A 253 -3.08 29.69 -3.82
C ILE A 253 -3.38 28.37 -4.54
N TYR A 254 -4.66 28.02 -4.69
CA TYR A 254 -5.11 26.87 -5.44
C TYR A 254 -4.77 26.92 -6.94
N ARG A 255 -4.53 28.09 -7.53
CA ARG A 255 -4.08 28.22 -8.92
C ARG A 255 -2.62 27.81 -9.12
N GLN A 256 -1.82 27.78 -8.05
CA GLN A 256 -0.40 27.44 -8.15
C GLN A 256 -0.21 26.01 -8.67
N GLU A 257 0.74 25.88 -9.59
CA GLU A 257 1.16 24.58 -10.10
C GLU A 257 1.81 23.77 -8.97
N ASN A 258 1.56 22.45 -8.97
CA ASN A 258 2.13 21.52 -8.01
C ASN A 258 1.88 21.87 -6.54
N ILE A 259 0.79 22.58 -6.23
CA ILE A 259 0.39 22.85 -4.85
C ILE A 259 0.13 21.53 -4.11
N THR A 260 0.82 21.35 -2.98
CA THR A 260 0.68 20.18 -2.11
C THR A 260 0.24 20.62 -0.72
N ILE A 261 -0.25 19.66 0.08
CA ILE A 261 -0.60 19.92 1.47
C ILE A 261 0.59 20.45 2.28
N GLY A 262 1.82 20.02 1.97
CA GLY A 262 3.04 20.49 2.62
C GLY A 262 3.33 21.96 2.35
N VAL A 263 3.16 22.41 1.10
CA VAL A 263 3.32 23.83 0.73
C VAL A 263 2.30 24.69 1.48
N LEU A 264 1.04 24.28 1.52
CA LEU A 264 -0.03 25.01 2.20
C LEU A 264 0.15 25.01 3.72
N ALA A 265 0.57 23.89 4.31
CA ALA A 265 0.88 23.77 5.73
C ALA A 265 2.07 24.66 6.13
N GLY A 266 3.11 24.72 5.29
CA GLY A 266 4.25 25.62 5.46
C GLY A 266 3.85 27.10 5.45
N ARG A 267 2.96 27.50 4.54
CA ARG A 267 2.39 28.86 4.49
C ARG A 267 1.61 29.22 5.75
N LEU A 268 0.84 28.27 6.26
CA LEU A 268 0.08 28.41 7.51
C LEU A 268 0.93 28.23 8.77
N LYS A 269 2.22 27.91 8.64
CA LYS A 269 3.16 27.61 9.74
C LYS A 269 2.63 26.53 10.69
N ILE A 270 2.01 25.48 10.13
CA ILE A 270 1.47 24.35 10.89
C ILE A 270 1.99 23.01 10.36
N PRO A 271 1.98 21.95 11.19
CA PRO A 271 2.24 20.61 10.71
C PRO A 271 1.18 20.11 9.72
N GLU A 272 1.58 19.34 8.71
CA GLU A 272 0.67 18.79 7.68
C GLU A 272 -0.48 17.97 8.26
N TYR A 273 -0.22 17.18 9.32
CA TYR A 273 -1.24 16.35 9.95
C TYR A 273 -2.37 17.21 10.54
N ARG A 274 -2.04 18.39 11.06
CA ARG A 274 -3.02 19.33 11.63
C ARG A 274 -3.88 19.94 10.54
N LEU A 275 -3.28 20.31 9.41
CA LEU A 275 -4.02 20.79 8.24
C LEU A 275 -4.96 19.71 7.67
N ARG A 276 -4.47 18.47 7.54
CA ARG A 276 -5.30 17.34 7.09
C ARG A 276 -6.49 17.09 8.01
N ARG A 277 -6.26 17.14 9.33
CA ARG A 277 -7.31 17.01 10.34
C ARG A 277 -8.34 18.14 10.22
N LEU A 278 -7.89 19.38 10.04
CA LEU A 278 -8.76 20.54 9.86
C LEU A 278 -9.68 20.38 8.64
N ILE A 279 -9.10 20.01 7.49
CA ILE A 279 -9.83 19.82 6.23
C ILE A 279 -10.87 18.69 6.36
N ASN A 280 -10.50 17.58 7.00
CA ASN A 280 -11.41 16.43 7.11
C ASN A 280 -12.49 16.62 8.18
N GLN A 281 -12.11 17.04 9.40
CA GLN A 281 -13.00 17.03 10.55
C GLN A 281 -13.79 18.33 10.74
N ARG A 282 -13.25 19.46 10.30
CA ARG A 282 -13.91 20.78 10.47
C ARG A 282 -14.53 21.28 9.18
N LEU A 283 -13.85 21.08 8.04
CA LEU A 283 -14.37 21.51 6.73
C LEU A 283 -15.15 20.42 5.98
N GLY A 284 -15.13 19.17 6.45
CA GLY A 284 -15.94 18.07 5.91
C GLY A 284 -15.47 17.51 4.56
N TYR A 285 -14.28 17.89 4.08
CA TYR A 285 -13.74 17.37 2.83
C TYR A 285 -13.08 16.02 3.05
N ARG A 286 -13.29 15.06 2.15
CA ARG A 286 -12.70 13.73 2.26
C ARG A 286 -11.17 13.73 2.21
N ASN A 287 -10.58 14.66 1.45
CA ASN A 287 -9.13 14.83 1.34
C ASN A 287 -8.76 16.21 0.78
N PHE A 288 -7.45 16.53 0.85
CA PHE A 288 -6.89 17.80 0.36
C PHE A 288 -7.15 18.07 -1.13
N ASN A 289 -7.08 17.05 -1.99
CA ASN A 289 -7.32 17.24 -3.43
C ASN A 289 -8.78 17.58 -3.72
N VAL A 290 -9.74 16.99 -2.99
CA VAL A 290 -11.16 17.35 -3.12
C VAL A 290 -11.39 18.77 -2.63
N PHE A 291 -10.81 19.15 -1.50
CA PHE A 291 -10.84 20.53 -1.00
C PHE A 291 -10.31 21.52 -2.04
N LEU A 292 -9.09 21.27 -2.53
CA LEU A 292 -8.43 22.10 -3.53
C LEU A 292 -9.26 22.21 -4.82
N ASN A 293 -9.69 21.07 -5.37
CA ASN A 293 -10.47 21.04 -6.60
C ASN A 293 -11.81 21.75 -6.42
N ASN A 294 -12.44 21.70 -5.25
CA ASN A 294 -13.69 22.43 -5.05
C ASN A 294 -13.51 23.93 -5.29
N HIS A 295 -12.45 24.53 -4.74
CA HIS A 295 -12.14 25.94 -4.99
C HIS A 295 -11.82 26.22 -6.47
N ARG A 296 -11.05 25.35 -7.12
CA ARG A 296 -10.74 25.49 -8.56
C ARG A 296 -12.00 25.41 -9.43
N ILE A 297 -12.91 24.49 -9.10
CA ILE A 297 -14.17 24.29 -9.84
C ILE A 297 -15.14 25.44 -9.59
N GLU A 298 -15.23 25.99 -8.38
CA GLU A 298 -16.05 27.19 -8.13
C GLU A 298 -15.58 28.39 -8.97
N GLU A 299 -14.27 28.59 -9.09
CA GLU A 299 -13.73 29.60 -10.00
C GLU A 299 -14.07 29.31 -11.47
N ALA A 300 -13.86 28.07 -11.91
CA ALA A 300 -14.17 27.67 -13.29
C ALA A 300 -15.67 27.79 -13.60
N LYS A 301 -16.56 27.54 -12.64
CA LYS A 301 -18.01 27.73 -12.79
C LYS A 301 -18.34 29.20 -13.01
N ALA A 302 -17.71 30.12 -12.27
CA ALA A 302 -17.90 31.55 -12.46
C ALA A 302 -17.45 31.98 -13.87
N ALA A 303 -16.26 31.55 -14.29
CA ALA A 303 -15.73 31.80 -15.63
C ALA A 303 -16.64 31.24 -16.75
N LEU A 304 -17.14 30.00 -16.60
CA LEU A 304 -18.02 29.37 -17.58
C LEU A 304 -19.42 29.97 -17.64
N ALA A 305 -19.86 30.67 -16.59
CA ALA A 305 -21.15 31.35 -16.54
C ALA A 305 -21.08 32.81 -17.00
N ASP A 306 -19.88 33.38 -17.14
CA ASP A 306 -19.66 34.76 -17.55
C ASP A 306 -19.83 34.93 -19.08
N PRO A 307 -20.81 35.73 -19.55
CA PRO A 307 -20.98 36.00 -20.98
C PRO A 307 -19.75 36.61 -21.65
N ALA A 308 -18.93 37.38 -20.92
CA ALA A 308 -17.71 37.97 -21.45
C ALA A 308 -16.63 36.92 -21.78
N GLN A 309 -16.75 35.72 -21.20
CA GLN A 309 -15.82 34.60 -21.41
C GLN A 309 -16.40 33.49 -22.30
N ALA A 310 -17.51 33.74 -23.00
CA ALA A 310 -18.22 32.74 -23.80
C ALA A 310 -17.31 32.05 -24.85
N GLU A 311 -16.42 32.81 -25.48
CA GLU A 311 -15.47 32.34 -26.50
C GLU A 311 -14.18 31.74 -25.93
N VAL A 312 -13.93 31.85 -24.62
CA VAL A 312 -12.71 31.32 -24.01
C VAL A 312 -12.78 29.78 -24.01
N PRO A 313 -11.76 29.07 -24.54
CA PRO A 313 -11.76 27.62 -24.54
C PRO A 313 -11.83 27.03 -23.13
N VAL A 314 -12.58 25.94 -22.95
CA VAL A 314 -12.73 25.26 -21.65
C VAL A 314 -11.38 24.84 -21.07
N ILE A 315 -10.43 24.44 -21.91
CA ILE A 315 -9.07 24.08 -21.48
C ILE A 315 -8.33 25.28 -20.90
N THR A 316 -8.49 26.48 -21.47
CA THR A 316 -7.88 27.70 -20.95
C THR A 316 -8.43 28.02 -19.56
N ILE A 317 -9.76 27.98 -19.38
CA ILE A 317 -10.40 28.18 -18.06
C ILE A 317 -9.92 27.13 -17.05
N ALA A 318 -9.76 25.87 -17.47
CA ALA A 318 -9.25 24.82 -16.61
C ALA A 318 -7.82 25.10 -16.15
N MET A 319 -6.95 25.54 -17.07
CA MET A 319 -5.55 25.88 -16.77
C MET A 319 -5.46 27.11 -15.88
N ASP A 320 -6.26 28.14 -16.13
CA ASP A 320 -6.32 29.35 -15.30
C ASP A 320 -6.78 29.05 -13.86
N ALA A 321 -7.68 28.07 -13.71
CA ALA A 321 -8.10 27.55 -12.42
C ALA A 321 -7.06 26.63 -11.75
N GLY A 322 -5.91 26.36 -12.37
CA GLY A 322 -4.80 25.59 -11.80
C GLY A 322 -4.80 24.09 -12.16
N PHE A 323 -5.60 23.64 -13.12
CA PHE A 323 -5.52 22.26 -13.63
C PHE A 323 -4.43 22.12 -14.69
N GLN A 324 -3.67 21.04 -14.60
CA GLN A 324 -2.56 20.75 -15.52
C GLN A 324 -3.01 20.10 -16.84
N SER A 325 -4.24 19.59 -16.90
CA SER A 325 -4.82 18.99 -18.11
C SER A 325 -6.34 18.88 -18.04
N LEU A 326 -6.97 18.69 -19.21
CA LEU A 326 -8.44 18.64 -19.34
C LEU A 326 -9.08 17.41 -18.69
N GLY A 327 -8.40 16.26 -18.68
CA GLY A 327 -8.95 15.01 -18.17
C GLY A 327 -9.32 15.06 -16.67
N PRO A 328 -8.38 15.42 -15.78
CA PRO A 328 -8.65 15.64 -14.37
C PRO A 328 -9.71 16.73 -14.11
N PHE A 329 -9.65 17.82 -14.86
CA PHE A 329 -10.64 18.91 -14.77
C PHE A 329 -12.06 18.42 -15.06
N ASN A 330 -12.29 17.75 -16.20
CA ASN A 330 -13.62 17.26 -16.58
C ASN A 330 -14.21 16.31 -15.53
N ARG A 331 -13.38 15.42 -14.96
CA ARG A 331 -13.82 14.51 -13.90
C ARG A 331 -14.21 15.26 -12.63
N ALA A 332 -13.37 16.21 -12.19
CA ALA A 332 -13.65 17.02 -11.00
C ALA A 332 -14.89 17.90 -11.19
N PHE A 333 -15.02 18.54 -12.35
CA PHE A 333 -16.15 19.40 -12.69
C PHE A 333 -17.46 18.63 -12.69
N LYS A 334 -17.50 17.47 -13.34
CA LYS A 334 -18.70 16.61 -13.34
C LYS A 334 -19.02 16.03 -11.96
N ALA A 335 -18.01 15.71 -11.15
CA ALA A 335 -18.23 15.24 -9.79
C ALA A 335 -18.87 16.30 -8.88
N VAL A 336 -18.52 17.58 -9.07
CA VAL A 336 -19.05 18.70 -8.28
C VAL A 336 -20.40 19.19 -8.81
N THR A 337 -20.56 19.28 -10.13
CA THR A 337 -21.73 19.94 -10.76
C THR A 337 -22.76 18.98 -11.35
N GLY A 338 -22.42 17.70 -11.51
CA GLY A 338 -23.25 16.68 -12.16
C GLY A 338 -23.20 16.69 -13.69
N VAL A 339 -22.70 17.76 -14.33
CA VAL A 339 -22.68 17.96 -15.78
C VAL A 339 -21.27 18.24 -16.30
N THR A 340 -21.08 18.16 -17.61
CA THR A 340 -19.79 18.54 -18.22
C THR A 340 -19.62 20.07 -18.24
N PRO A 341 -18.39 20.59 -18.30
CA PRO A 341 -18.14 22.03 -18.39
C PRO A 341 -18.84 22.71 -19.58
N THR A 342 -18.85 22.03 -20.74
CA THR A 342 -19.51 22.53 -21.95
C THR A 342 -21.03 22.58 -21.79
N GLU A 343 -21.63 21.56 -21.19
CA GLU A 343 -23.07 21.55 -20.86
C GLU A 343 -23.40 22.64 -19.84
N TYR A 344 -22.55 22.82 -18.82
CA TYR A 344 -22.72 23.86 -17.81
C TYR A 344 -22.74 25.25 -18.44
N ARG A 345 -21.78 25.55 -19.32
CA ARG A 345 -21.73 26.81 -20.08
C ARG A 345 -23.00 27.03 -20.88
N ARG A 346 -23.45 26.01 -21.63
CA ARG A 346 -24.68 26.10 -22.44
C ARG A 346 -25.92 26.37 -21.57
N LEU A 347 -26.03 25.69 -20.41
CA LEU A 347 -27.14 25.89 -19.48
C LEU A 347 -27.15 27.30 -18.88
N LYS A 348 -25.98 27.89 -18.59
CA LYS A 348 -25.88 29.25 -18.07
C LYS A 348 -26.11 30.32 -19.13
N ALA A 349 -25.63 30.10 -20.35
CA ALA A 349 -25.91 30.99 -21.48
C ALA A 349 -27.41 31.08 -21.82
N ALA A 350 -28.15 29.97 -21.71
CA ALA A 350 -29.59 29.93 -21.97
C ALA A 350 -30.46 30.64 -20.89
N VAL A 351 -29.90 30.92 -19.71
CA VAL A 351 -30.61 31.54 -18.57
C VAL A 351 -30.36 33.06 -18.49
N ALA A 352 -29.40 33.60 -19.25
CA ALA A 352 -29.19 35.04 -19.33
C ALA A 352 -30.36 35.70 -20.11
N PRO A 353 -31.05 36.71 -19.55
CA PRO A 353 -32.19 37.33 -20.21
C PRO A 353 -31.77 37.98 -21.53
N GLY A 354 -32.56 37.71 -22.57
CA GLY A 354 -32.27 38.10 -23.95
C GLY A 354 -31.96 39.58 -24.11
N ILE A 355 -30.80 39.86 -24.69
CA ILE A 355 -30.50 41.16 -25.30
C ILE A 355 -31.40 41.27 -26.55
N PRO A 356 -32.24 42.32 -26.70
CA PRO A 356 -32.99 42.51 -27.92
C PRO A 356 -32.01 42.78 -29.06
N VAL A 357 -32.09 41.97 -30.11
CA VAL A 357 -31.42 42.26 -31.39
C VAL A 357 -32.14 43.48 -31.97
N ALA A 358 -31.44 44.63 -32.01
CA ALA A 358 -31.89 45.78 -32.77
C ALA A 358 -31.89 45.41 -34.25
N THR A 359 -33.08 45.55 -34.86
CA THR A 359 -33.38 45.35 -36.29
C THR A 359 -32.60 46.28 -37.20
#